data_AF-A0A9J7KRL2-F1
#
_entry.id   AF-A0A9J7KRL2-F1
#
_cell.length_a   1.000
_cell.length_b   1.000
_cell.length_c   1.000
_cell.angle_alpha   90.00
_cell.angle_beta   90.00
_cell.angle_gamma   90.00
#
_symmetry.space_group_name_H-M   'P 1'
#
loop_
_entity.id
_entity.type
_entity.pdbx_description
1 polymer ?
#
loop_
_entity_poly.entity_id
_entity_poly.type
_entity_poly.pdbx_seq_one_letter_code
_entity_poly.pdbx_strand_id
1 'polypeptide(L)'
;MHGNGLDDILNCTGKEDGHDVDYRGGWSGAFIAVFTSVSNLCVIVSVVRKLRLEMSVPAVLVLGLAVHDFSAGAFSFPLVTAAYFRGMCWTGGWHACAYNAFMHIFLLTSSQFAVVLIAADRFTALMLPYRYVTGARPGRAVCSLVAITVFSAVFAVLPLVDVVSVVPIFDVVCTFDWADSTASGRFYIYWSIVQGFVLIGILLVMNVFVMVEVRRMNGRVERVPQGEGEVEKRGRQRQEKYSEFTLLVIMVSIVFVICTAPILMVILFTGKDAV
;
A
#
# COMPACT_ATOMS: atom_id res chain seq x y z
N MET A 1 21.13 22.47 -14.74
CA MET A 1 22.46 22.12 -14.19
C MET A 1 22.38 20.82 -13.38
N HIS A 2 21.84 19.73 -13.95
CA HIS A 2 21.37 18.56 -13.18
C HIS A 2 22.10 17.23 -13.49
N GLY A 3 23.16 17.25 -14.31
CA GLY A 3 23.91 16.02 -14.64
C GLY A 3 24.89 15.60 -13.54
N ASN A 4 25.86 16.48 -13.23
CA ASN A 4 27.00 16.09 -12.39
C ASN A 4 26.60 15.65 -10.96
N GLY A 5 25.66 16.35 -10.30
CA GLY A 5 25.28 16.00 -8.92
C GLY A 5 24.50 14.70 -8.78
N LEU A 6 23.65 14.34 -9.75
CA LEU A 6 22.90 13.07 -9.71
C LEU A 6 23.82 11.89 -10.04
N ASP A 7 24.70 12.08 -11.03
CA ASP A 7 25.74 11.10 -11.36
C ASP A 7 26.70 10.90 -10.19
N ASP A 8 27.02 11.96 -9.44
CA ASP A 8 27.87 11.89 -8.25
C ASP A 8 27.23 11.12 -7.09
N ILE A 9 25.92 11.24 -6.91
CA ILE A 9 25.18 10.48 -5.88
C ILE A 9 24.98 9.02 -6.30
N LEU A 10 24.75 8.76 -7.60
CA LEU A 10 24.62 7.41 -8.16
C LEU A 10 25.97 6.66 -8.22
N ASN A 11 27.09 7.38 -8.30
CA ASN A 11 28.43 6.81 -8.33
C ASN A 11 29.19 6.98 -6.99
N CYS A 12 28.56 7.59 -5.99
CA CYS A 12 29.15 7.91 -4.68
C CYS A 12 30.43 8.77 -4.75
N THR A 13 30.65 9.55 -5.82
CA THR A 13 31.93 10.20 -6.13
C THR A 13 32.24 11.48 -5.32
N GLY A 14 31.46 11.77 -4.26
CA GLY A 14 31.66 12.97 -3.40
C GLY A 14 31.63 12.72 -1.88
N LYS A 15 31.47 11.48 -1.41
CA LYS A 15 31.59 11.14 0.03
C LYS A 15 33.04 10.71 0.30
N GLU A 16 33.95 11.69 0.44
CA GLU A 16 35.39 11.43 0.65
C GLU A 16 35.76 10.94 2.07
N ASP A 17 34.83 10.86 3.03
CA ASP A 17 35.10 10.32 4.36
C ASP A 17 34.01 9.33 4.79
N GLY A 18 34.38 8.05 4.89
CA GLY A 18 33.63 7.01 5.59
C GLY A 18 32.22 6.73 5.07
N HIS A 19 32.06 5.66 4.27
CA HIS A 19 30.77 5.00 4.15
C HIS A 19 30.34 4.50 5.55
N ASP A 20 29.59 5.31 6.30
CA ASP A 20 28.98 4.90 7.55
C ASP A 20 27.93 3.83 7.23
N VAL A 21 28.39 2.58 7.19
CA VAL A 21 27.56 1.42 6.96
C VAL A 21 26.56 1.31 8.10
N ASP A 22 25.29 1.59 7.81
CA ASP A 22 24.22 1.39 8.76
C ASP A 22 23.80 -0.08 8.77
N TYR A 23 24.58 -0.87 9.53
CA TYR A 23 24.26 -2.29 9.76
C TYR A 23 22.91 -2.48 10.43
N ARG A 24 22.46 -1.55 11.29
CA ARG A 24 21.17 -1.68 11.98
C ARG A 24 20.03 -1.51 10.98
N GLY A 25 20.10 -0.48 10.14
CA GLY A 25 19.20 -0.27 9.01
C GLY A 25 19.20 -1.47 8.07
N GLY A 26 20.37 -1.94 7.64
CA GLY A 26 20.52 -3.10 6.75
C GLY A 26 19.89 -4.38 7.30
N TRP A 27 20.18 -4.76 8.56
CA TRP A 27 19.58 -5.95 9.16
C TRP A 27 18.07 -5.82 9.36
N SER A 28 17.59 -4.62 9.73
CA SER A 28 16.14 -4.37 9.86
C SER A 28 15.42 -4.47 8.50
N GLY A 29 15.99 -3.90 7.44
CA GLY A 29 15.48 -3.99 6.08
C GLY A 29 15.45 -5.45 5.57
N ALA A 30 16.53 -6.20 5.81
CA ALA A 30 16.59 -7.63 5.46
C ALA A 30 15.51 -8.44 6.18
N PHE A 31 15.34 -8.21 7.49
CA PHE A 31 14.28 -8.85 8.27
C PHE A 31 12.89 -8.53 7.73
N ILE A 32 12.60 -7.25 7.45
CA ILE A 32 11.32 -6.81 6.89
C ILE A 32 11.08 -7.45 5.51
N ALA A 33 12.08 -7.49 4.64
CA ALA A 33 11.99 -8.10 3.31
C ALA A 33 11.63 -9.59 3.39
N VAL A 34 12.36 -10.36 4.21
CA VAL A 34 12.12 -11.79 4.38
C VAL A 34 10.76 -12.04 5.04
N PHE A 35 10.46 -11.35 6.14
CA PHE A 35 9.21 -11.54 6.86
C PHE A 35 7.99 -11.19 6.00
N THR A 36 8.01 -10.05 5.31
CA THR A 36 6.94 -9.63 4.40
C THR A 36 6.76 -10.64 3.27
N SER A 37 7.85 -11.11 2.67
CA SER A 37 7.78 -12.07 1.57
C SER A 37 7.19 -13.42 2.02
N VAL A 38 7.72 -13.99 3.10
CA VAL A 38 7.31 -15.32 3.58
C VAL A 38 5.86 -15.30 4.09
N SER A 39 5.51 -14.28 4.89
CA SER A 39 4.15 -14.16 5.42
C SER A 39 3.10 -14.00 4.31
N ASN A 40 3.36 -13.12 3.33
CA ASN A 40 2.43 -12.92 2.22
C ASN A 40 2.38 -14.12 1.27
N LEU A 41 3.48 -14.85 1.08
CA LEU A 41 3.45 -16.11 0.34
C LEU A 41 2.53 -17.15 1.03
N CYS A 42 2.60 -17.26 2.36
CA CYS A 42 1.70 -18.11 3.14
C CYS A 42 0.22 -17.67 2.99
N VAL A 43 -0.05 -16.36 2.99
CA VAL A 43 -1.39 -15.81 2.75
C VAL A 43 -1.88 -16.16 1.35
N ILE A 44 -1.06 -15.95 0.31
CA ILE A 44 -1.38 -16.30 -1.08
C ILE A 44 -1.76 -17.78 -1.17
N VAL A 45 -0.93 -18.69 -0.64
CA VAL A 45 -1.21 -20.13 -0.67
C VAL A 45 -2.53 -20.46 0.03
N SER A 46 -2.77 -19.87 1.20
CA SER A 46 -3.99 -20.10 2.00
C SER A 46 -5.25 -19.59 1.29
N VAL A 47 -5.19 -18.39 0.71
CA VAL A 47 -6.31 -17.77 0.02
C VAL A 47 -6.58 -18.43 -1.32
N VAL A 48 -5.55 -18.83 -2.08
CA VAL A 48 -5.72 -19.60 -3.33
C VAL A 48 -6.43 -20.93 -3.05
N ARG A 49 -6.04 -21.65 -1.99
CA ARG A 49 -6.75 -22.89 -1.57
C ARG A 49 -8.22 -22.61 -1.27
N LYS A 50 -8.52 -21.51 -0.58
CA LYS A 50 -9.90 -21.08 -0.29
C LYS A 50 -10.68 -20.73 -1.55
N LEU A 51 -10.09 -19.97 -2.47
CA LEU A 51 -10.72 -19.53 -3.72
C LEU A 51 -11.04 -20.70 -4.67
N ARG A 52 -10.28 -21.79 -4.61
CA ARG A 52 -10.58 -23.03 -5.36
C ARG A 52 -11.86 -23.72 -4.87
N LEU A 53 -12.24 -23.51 -3.61
CA LEU A 53 -13.46 -24.08 -3.01
C LEU A 53 -14.63 -23.11 -3.12
N GLU A 54 -14.41 -21.83 -2.78
CA GLU A 54 -15.45 -20.81 -2.78
C GLU A 54 -14.88 -19.46 -3.23
N MET A 55 -15.33 -19.00 -4.40
CA MET A 55 -14.91 -17.71 -4.95
C MET A 55 -15.72 -16.59 -4.28
N SER A 56 -15.04 -15.72 -3.53
CA SER A 56 -15.66 -14.59 -2.84
C SER A 56 -14.89 -13.30 -3.07
N VAL A 57 -15.61 -12.18 -3.10
CA VAL A 57 -15.03 -10.84 -3.30
C VAL A 57 -13.90 -10.54 -2.29
N PRO A 58 -14.12 -10.64 -0.95
CA PRO A 58 -13.05 -10.37 0.01
C PRO A 58 -11.83 -11.28 -0.16
N ALA A 59 -12.00 -12.54 -0.53
CA ALA A 59 -10.87 -13.44 -0.77
C ALA A 59 -10.05 -13.01 -2.01
N VAL A 60 -10.71 -12.54 -3.08
CA VAL A 60 -10.02 -11.98 -4.26
C VAL A 60 -9.25 -10.71 -3.90
N LEU A 61 -9.85 -9.81 -3.13
CA LEU A 61 -9.19 -8.57 -2.71
C LEU A 61 -7.98 -8.82 -1.81
N VAL A 62 -8.10 -9.74 -0.84
CA VAL A 62 -6.98 -10.15 0.03
C VAL A 62 -5.88 -10.82 -0.79
N LEU A 63 -6.22 -11.64 -1.79
CA LEU A 63 -5.22 -12.23 -2.69
C LEU A 63 -4.45 -11.15 -3.45
N GLY A 64 -5.15 -10.16 -4.02
CA GLY A 64 -4.52 -9.05 -4.73
C GLY A 64 -3.55 -8.26 -3.85
N LEU A 65 -3.96 -7.96 -2.61
CA LEU A 65 -3.11 -7.28 -1.63
C LEU A 65 -1.88 -8.13 -1.27
N ALA A 66 -2.06 -9.42 -0.99
CA ALA A 66 -0.96 -10.31 -0.63
C ALA A 66 0.06 -10.48 -1.77
N VAL A 67 -0.39 -10.49 -3.04
CA VAL A 67 0.51 -10.49 -4.21
C VAL A 67 1.31 -9.19 -4.27
N HIS A 68 0.68 -8.05 -3.97
CA HIS A 68 1.35 -6.76 -3.91
C HIS A 68 2.41 -6.72 -2.81
N ASP A 69 2.06 -7.12 -1.59
CA ASP A 69 2.97 -7.10 -0.45
C ASP A 69 4.12 -8.10 -0.61
N PHE A 70 3.85 -9.29 -1.15
CA PHE A 70 4.90 -10.24 -1.56
C PHE A 70 5.86 -9.59 -2.56
N SER A 71 5.33 -8.91 -3.58
CA SER A 71 6.16 -8.24 -4.60
C SER A 71 7.00 -7.14 -3.98
N ALA A 72 6.48 -6.39 -3.01
CA ALA A 72 7.24 -5.39 -2.26
C ALA A 72 8.41 -6.00 -1.50
N GLY A 73 8.15 -7.06 -0.73
CA GLY A 73 9.17 -7.76 0.05
C GLY A 73 10.23 -8.44 -0.83
N ALA A 74 9.82 -9.02 -1.96
CA ALA A 74 10.69 -9.82 -2.83
C ALA A 74 11.51 -8.97 -3.80
N PHE A 75 10.97 -7.84 -4.27
CA PHE A 75 11.55 -7.10 -5.40
C PHE A 75 11.94 -5.66 -5.10
N SER A 76 11.29 -5.00 -4.12
CA SER A 76 11.58 -3.60 -3.79
C SER A 76 12.54 -3.47 -2.61
N PHE A 77 12.21 -4.10 -1.48
CA PHE A 77 12.98 -4.00 -0.24
C PHE A 77 14.43 -4.51 -0.33
N PRO A 78 14.78 -5.53 -1.13
CA PRO A 78 16.17 -5.97 -1.25
C PRO A 78 17.11 -4.88 -1.81
N LEU A 79 16.65 -4.07 -2.77
CA LEU A 79 17.45 -2.99 -3.34
C LEU A 79 17.72 -1.90 -2.30
N VAL A 80 16.68 -1.51 -1.56
CA VAL A 80 16.79 -0.53 -0.46
C VAL A 80 17.72 -1.05 0.63
N THR A 81 17.58 -2.32 0.99
CA THR A 81 18.43 -3.00 1.99
C THR A 81 19.90 -3.02 1.57
N ALA A 82 20.19 -3.25 0.29
CA ALA A 82 21.55 -3.24 -0.22
C ALA A 82 22.22 -1.86 -0.08
N ALA A 83 21.47 -0.76 -0.23
CA ALA A 83 21.99 0.59 -0.05
C ALA A 83 22.46 0.87 1.39
N TYR A 84 21.76 0.32 2.40
CA TYR A 84 22.18 0.42 3.81
C TYR A 84 23.53 -0.26 4.07
N PHE A 85 23.76 -1.46 3.53
CA PHE A 85 25.03 -2.17 3.68
C PHE A 85 26.18 -1.56 2.89
N ARG A 86 25.89 -0.65 1.96
CA ARG A 86 26.86 0.08 1.15
C ARG A 86 27.02 1.54 1.60
N GLY A 87 26.80 1.81 2.89
CA GLY A 87 27.04 3.11 3.51
C GLY A 87 26.13 4.23 3.02
N MET A 88 24.83 3.94 2.90
CA MET A 88 23.81 4.90 2.47
C MET A 88 24.21 5.56 1.15
N CYS A 89 24.48 4.72 0.14
CA CYS A 89 24.73 5.19 -1.20
C CYS A 89 24.09 4.26 -2.23
N TRP A 90 23.43 4.86 -3.21
CA TRP A 90 22.84 4.14 -4.31
C TRP A 90 23.90 3.74 -5.35
N THR A 91 24.45 2.55 -5.21
CA THR A 91 25.51 2.05 -6.11
C THR A 91 24.99 1.22 -7.29
N GLY A 92 23.67 1.16 -7.49
CA GLY A 92 23.06 0.40 -8.58
C GLY A 92 23.04 1.13 -9.92
N GLY A 93 23.57 2.36 -9.97
CA GLY A 93 23.47 3.25 -11.12
C GLY A 93 22.01 3.63 -11.46
N TRP A 94 21.85 4.36 -12.57
CA TRP A 94 20.55 4.88 -13.00
C TRP A 94 19.49 3.79 -13.22
N HIS A 95 19.84 2.68 -13.87
CA HIS A 95 18.86 1.63 -14.22
C HIS A 95 18.25 0.97 -12.98
N ALA A 96 19.06 0.68 -11.96
CA ALA A 96 18.53 0.17 -10.70
C ALA A 96 17.69 1.23 -9.97
N CYS A 97 18.11 2.50 -10.04
CA CYS A 97 17.38 3.61 -9.41
C CYS A 97 16.00 3.80 -10.05
N ALA A 98 15.93 3.82 -11.37
CA ALA A 98 14.71 3.87 -12.15
C ALA A 98 13.77 2.69 -11.83
N TYR A 99 14.32 1.47 -11.76
CA TYR A 99 13.55 0.29 -11.36
C TYR A 99 13.01 0.40 -9.92
N ASN A 100 13.83 0.88 -8.98
CA ASN A 100 13.42 1.06 -7.59
C ASN A 100 12.36 2.15 -7.45
N ALA A 101 12.50 3.27 -8.16
CA ALA A 101 11.49 4.32 -8.24
C ALA A 101 10.17 3.80 -8.79
N PHE A 102 10.21 3.08 -9.91
CA PHE A 102 9.02 2.44 -10.47
C PHE A 102 8.34 1.51 -9.47
N MET A 103 9.09 0.57 -8.89
CA MET A 103 8.53 -0.39 -7.93
C MET A 103 7.97 0.30 -6.69
N HIS A 104 8.70 1.27 -6.13
CA HIS A 104 8.27 2.02 -4.96
C HIS A 104 6.96 2.77 -5.22
N ILE A 105 6.89 3.53 -6.31
CA ILE A 105 5.70 4.32 -6.67
C ILE A 105 4.52 3.41 -7.03
N PHE A 106 4.77 2.35 -7.79
CA PHE A 106 3.75 1.37 -8.19
C PHE A 106 3.12 0.69 -6.97
N LEU A 107 3.94 0.19 -6.05
CA LEU A 107 3.48 -0.51 -4.86
C LEU A 107 2.76 0.43 -3.88
N LEU A 108 3.29 1.63 -3.66
CA LEU A 108 2.64 2.64 -2.82
C LEU A 108 1.28 3.06 -3.38
N THR A 109 1.20 3.36 -4.68
CA THR A 109 -0.04 3.78 -5.33
C THR A 109 -1.06 2.65 -5.34
N SER A 110 -0.65 1.44 -5.73
CA SER A 110 -1.59 0.32 -5.83
C SER A 110 -2.12 -0.11 -4.45
N SER A 111 -1.26 -0.12 -3.42
CA SER A 111 -1.68 -0.44 -2.04
C SER A 111 -2.69 0.58 -1.49
N GLN A 112 -2.52 1.88 -1.77
CA GLN A 112 -3.50 2.92 -1.42
C GLN A 112 -4.90 2.58 -1.95
N PHE A 113 -5.00 2.30 -3.25
CA PHE A 113 -6.28 1.97 -3.87
C PHE A 113 -6.82 0.62 -3.40
N ALA A 114 -5.95 -0.38 -3.18
CA ALA A 114 -6.36 -1.69 -2.71
C ALA A 114 -6.98 -1.63 -1.30
N VAL A 115 -6.38 -0.89 -0.37
CA VAL A 115 -6.90 -0.71 0.99
C VAL A 115 -8.26 0.02 0.97
N VAL A 116 -8.39 1.07 0.15
CA VAL A 116 -9.68 1.76 -0.04
C VAL A 116 -10.72 0.83 -0.66
N LEU A 117 -10.35 -0.01 -1.63
CA LEU A 117 -11.25 -0.96 -2.25
C LEU A 117 -11.74 -2.02 -1.25
N ILE A 118 -10.86 -2.51 -0.38
CA ILE A 118 -11.24 -3.44 0.70
C ILE A 118 -12.20 -2.75 1.68
N ALA A 119 -11.91 -1.50 2.08
CA ALA A 119 -12.81 -0.74 2.95
C ALA A 119 -14.17 -0.47 2.28
N ALA A 120 -14.20 -0.19 0.98
CA ALA A 120 -15.43 0.01 0.21
C ALA A 120 -16.27 -1.27 0.09
N ASP A 121 -15.62 -2.43 -0.08
CA ASP A 121 -16.27 -3.73 -0.05
C ASP A 121 -16.90 -4.00 1.32
N ARG A 122 -16.19 -3.72 2.42
CA ARG A 122 -16.74 -3.84 3.79
C ARG A 122 -17.89 -2.86 4.05
N PHE A 123 -17.73 -1.60 3.64
CA PHE A 123 -18.77 -0.58 3.74
C PHE A 123 -20.03 -1.00 2.99
N THR A 124 -19.90 -1.47 1.76
CA THR A 124 -21.05 -1.89 0.94
C THR A 124 -21.73 -3.12 1.53
N ALA A 125 -20.96 -4.08 2.06
CA ALA A 125 -21.50 -5.28 2.69
C ALA A 125 -22.36 -4.98 3.92
N LEU A 126 -21.93 -4.01 4.74
CA LEU A 126 -22.59 -3.69 6.02
C LEU A 126 -23.68 -2.62 5.88
N MET A 127 -23.41 -1.54 5.15
CA MET A 127 -24.32 -0.40 5.04
C MET A 127 -25.35 -0.57 3.93
N LEU A 128 -25.05 -1.38 2.91
CA LEU A 128 -25.88 -1.52 1.70
C LEU A 128 -26.08 -3.00 1.32
N PRO A 129 -26.62 -3.85 2.23
CA PRO A 129 -26.66 -5.30 2.05
C PRO A 129 -27.38 -5.74 0.78
N TYR A 130 -28.49 -5.08 0.40
CA TYR A 130 -29.20 -5.38 -0.84
C TYR A 130 -28.34 -5.13 -2.09
N ARG A 131 -27.59 -4.03 -2.12
CA ARG A 131 -26.65 -3.72 -3.23
C ARG A 131 -25.47 -4.69 -3.23
N TYR A 132 -25.01 -5.11 -2.07
CA TYR A 132 -23.93 -6.09 -1.96
C TYR A 132 -24.35 -7.45 -2.54
N VAL A 133 -25.51 -7.98 -2.14
CA VAL A 133 -26.01 -9.28 -2.63
C VAL A 133 -26.25 -9.28 -4.14
N THR A 134 -26.75 -8.18 -4.69
CA THR A 134 -27.07 -8.09 -6.14
C THR A 134 -25.85 -7.72 -7.00
N GLY A 135 -24.91 -6.95 -6.46
CA GLY A 135 -23.84 -6.30 -7.22
C GLY A 135 -22.42 -6.80 -6.95
N ALA A 136 -22.14 -7.40 -5.78
CA ALA A 136 -20.81 -7.85 -5.40
C ALA A 136 -20.50 -9.19 -6.10
N ARG A 137 -19.62 -9.13 -7.10
CA ARG A 137 -19.21 -10.29 -7.90
C ARG A 137 -17.69 -10.40 -7.92
N PRO A 138 -17.10 -11.58 -7.69
CA PRO A 138 -15.65 -11.75 -7.71
C PRO A 138 -15.00 -11.25 -9.00
N GLY A 139 -15.63 -11.46 -10.16
CA GLY A 139 -15.13 -10.95 -11.44
C GLY A 139 -15.00 -9.43 -11.48
N ARG A 140 -15.93 -8.68 -10.86
CA ARG A 140 -15.82 -7.22 -10.76
C ARG A 140 -14.65 -6.81 -9.88
N ALA A 141 -14.42 -7.52 -8.78
CA ALA A 141 -13.28 -7.29 -7.91
C ALA A 141 -11.94 -7.54 -8.62
N VAL A 142 -11.85 -8.60 -9.43
CA VAL A 142 -10.69 -8.85 -10.29
C VAL A 142 -10.48 -7.70 -11.27
N CYS A 143 -11.54 -7.26 -11.99
CA CYS A 143 -11.43 -6.12 -12.90
C CYS A 143 -11.00 -4.84 -12.19
N SER A 144 -11.51 -4.57 -10.99
CA SER A 144 -11.10 -3.41 -10.18
C SER A 144 -9.63 -3.49 -9.78
N LEU A 145 -9.14 -4.66 -9.35
CA LEU A 145 -7.73 -4.85 -9.04
C LEU A 145 -6.85 -4.64 -10.27
N VAL A 146 -7.21 -5.22 -11.42
CA VAL A 146 -6.47 -5.04 -12.68
C VAL A 146 -6.45 -3.55 -13.08
N ALA A 147 -7.58 -2.85 -12.97
CA ALA A 147 -7.65 -1.43 -13.27
C ALA A 147 -6.74 -0.60 -12.34
N ILE A 148 -6.74 -0.90 -11.04
CA ILE A 148 -5.84 -0.26 -10.05
C ILE A 148 -4.38 -0.54 -10.39
N THR A 149 -4.04 -1.79 -10.70
CA THR A 149 -2.69 -2.19 -11.09
C THR A 149 -2.23 -1.44 -12.34
N VAL A 150 -3.06 -1.39 -13.40
CA VAL A 150 -2.74 -0.66 -14.63
C VAL A 150 -2.58 0.83 -14.36
N PHE A 151 -3.51 1.44 -13.62
CA PHE A 151 -3.44 2.85 -13.25
C PHE A 151 -2.14 3.17 -12.48
N SER A 152 -1.81 2.33 -11.50
CA SER A 152 -0.62 2.49 -10.66
C SER A 152 0.67 2.29 -11.47
N ALA A 153 0.66 1.37 -12.43
CA ALA A 153 1.81 1.16 -13.33
C ALA A 153 2.00 2.36 -14.26
N VAL A 154 0.92 2.88 -14.85
CA VAL A 154 0.98 4.11 -15.67
C VAL A 154 1.54 5.26 -14.84
N PHE A 155 1.03 5.47 -13.63
CA PHE A 155 1.49 6.51 -12.73
C PHE A 155 2.98 6.37 -12.39
N ALA A 156 3.43 5.14 -12.11
CA ALA A 156 4.83 4.83 -11.80
C ALA A 156 5.78 4.93 -13.00
N VAL A 157 5.28 4.85 -14.24
CA VAL A 157 6.09 5.08 -15.45
C VAL A 157 6.33 6.56 -15.71
N LEU A 158 5.46 7.48 -15.26
CA LEU A 158 5.58 8.91 -15.56
C LEU A 158 6.96 9.51 -15.18
N PRO A 159 7.54 9.21 -14.00
CA PRO A 159 8.90 9.67 -13.68
C PRO A 159 9.99 9.11 -14.61
N LEU A 160 9.77 7.94 -15.21
CA LEU A 160 10.74 7.30 -16.11
C LEU A 160 10.73 7.89 -17.52
N VAL A 161 9.69 8.64 -17.87
CA VAL A 161 9.56 9.37 -19.14
C VAL A 161 9.71 10.87 -18.93
N ASP A 162 10.46 11.26 -17.88
CA ASP A 162 10.85 12.63 -17.55
C ASP A 162 9.69 13.61 -17.29
N VAL A 163 8.52 13.10 -16.86
CA VAL A 163 7.42 13.97 -16.39
C VAL A 163 7.79 14.66 -15.08
N VAL A 164 8.54 13.96 -14.23
CA VAL A 164 9.11 14.43 -12.97
C VAL A 164 10.48 13.79 -12.79
N SER A 165 11.43 14.53 -12.24
CA SER A 165 12.79 14.08 -12.00
C SER A 165 12.81 12.91 -11.00
N VAL A 166 13.74 11.96 -11.17
CA VAL A 166 13.94 10.83 -10.24
C VAL A 166 15.23 11.03 -9.46
N VAL A 167 15.16 10.96 -8.14
CA VAL A 167 16.29 11.17 -7.25
C VAL A 167 16.31 10.12 -6.12
N PRO A 168 17.50 9.73 -5.64
CA PRO A 168 17.64 8.95 -4.42
C PRO A 168 17.34 9.83 -3.20
N ILE A 169 16.26 9.55 -2.49
CA ILE A 169 15.89 10.20 -1.25
C ILE A 169 16.49 9.41 -0.07
N PHE A 170 17.01 10.15 0.91
CA PHE A 170 17.74 9.60 2.06
C PHE A 170 18.92 8.70 1.65
N ASP A 171 19.44 8.86 0.44
CA ASP A 171 20.50 8.06 -0.19
C ASP A 171 20.24 6.53 -0.27
N VAL A 172 19.02 6.06 0.02
CA VAL A 172 18.69 4.62 0.09
C VAL A 172 17.48 4.20 -0.74
N VAL A 173 16.60 5.13 -1.12
CA VAL A 173 15.39 4.85 -1.90
C VAL A 173 15.30 5.82 -3.06
N CYS A 174 15.21 5.31 -4.29
CA CYS A 174 14.91 6.14 -5.44
C CYS A 174 13.40 6.36 -5.58
N THR A 175 13.00 7.60 -5.84
CA THR A 175 11.61 7.98 -6.13
C THR A 175 11.59 9.31 -6.90
N PHE A 176 10.40 9.85 -7.17
CA PHE A 176 10.27 11.15 -7.81
C PHE A 176 10.74 12.28 -6.87
N ASP A 177 11.33 13.32 -7.44
CA ASP A 177 11.79 14.50 -6.72
C ASP A 177 10.60 15.29 -6.17
N TRP A 178 10.59 15.51 -4.86
CA TRP A 178 9.53 16.23 -4.15
C TRP A 178 9.61 17.75 -4.33
N ALA A 179 10.74 18.25 -4.83
CA ALA A 179 11.03 19.67 -5.04
C ALA A 179 11.14 20.06 -6.52
N ASP A 180 10.68 19.21 -7.45
CA ASP A 180 10.79 19.47 -8.89
C ASP A 180 10.06 20.77 -9.29
N SER A 181 10.83 21.70 -9.87
CA SER A 181 10.37 23.03 -10.29
C SER A 181 9.83 23.07 -11.72
N THR A 182 9.79 21.95 -12.43
CA THR A 182 9.13 21.86 -13.74
C THR A 182 7.61 21.94 -13.60
N ALA A 183 6.92 22.40 -14.63
CA ALA A 183 5.45 22.49 -14.61
C ALA A 183 4.79 21.11 -14.52
N SER A 184 5.34 20.13 -15.24
CA SER A 184 4.92 18.72 -15.21
C SER A 184 5.21 18.07 -13.85
N GLY A 185 6.40 18.31 -13.28
CA GLY A 185 6.80 17.82 -11.97
C GLY A 185 5.88 18.33 -10.85
N ARG A 186 5.65 19.66 -10.80
CA ARG A 186 4.68 20.24 -9.85
C ARG A 186 3.28 19.67 -9.98
N PHE A 187 2.78 19.50 -11.21
CA PHE A 187 1.48 18.89 -11.42
C PHE A 187 1.42 17.46 -10.85
N TYR A 188 2.44 16.65 -11.11
CA TYR A 188 2.56 15.29 -10.58
C TYR A 188 2.62 15.25 -9.05
N ILE A 189 3.40 16.15 -8.43
CA ILE A 189 3.52 16.27 -6.97
C ILE A 189 2.17 16.65 -6.35
N TYR A 190 1.52 17.70 -6.85
CA TYR A 190 0.21 18.12 -6.33
C TYR A 190 -0.86 17.04 -6.52
N TRP A 191 -0.88 16.38 -7.67
CA TRP A 191 -1.78 15.25 -7.91
C TRP A 191 -1.55 14.13 -6.89
N SER A 192 -0.29 13.76 -6.64
CA SER A 192 0.08 12.73 -5.66
C SER A 192 -0.40 13.08 -4.24
N ILE A 193 -0.19 14.33 -3.82
CA ILE A 193 -0.64 14.84 -2.52
C ILE A 193 -2.17 14.78 -2.41
N VAL A 194 -2.87 15.36 -3.39
CA VAL A 194 -4.35 15.41 -3.38
C VAL A 194 -4.93 14.01 -3.40
N GLN A 195 -4.42 13.13 -4.28
CA GLN A 195 -4.84 11.74 -4.35
C GLN A 195 -4.65 11.05 -2.98
N GLY A 196 -3.47 11.17 -2.37
CA GLY A 196 -3.17 10.55 -1.08
C GLY A 196 -4.12 11.00 0.03
N PHE A 197 -4.32 12.31 0.20
CA PHE A 197 -5.24 12.83 1.23
C PHE A 197 -6.71 12.49 0.96
N VAL A 198 -7.15 12.52 -0.31
CA VAL A 198 -8.52 12.13 -0.68
C VAL A 198 -8.78 10.66 -0.37
N LEU A 199 -7.84 9.77 -0.72
CA LEU A 199 -7.96 8.34 -0.42
C LEU A 199 -7.96 8.07 1.09
N ILE A 200 -7.10 8.75 1.86
CA ILE A 200 -7.14 8.69 3.33
C ILE A 200 -8.50 9.17 3.87
N GLY A 201 -9.02 10.29 3.35
CA GLY A 201 -10.33 10.80 3.76
C GLY A 201 -11.47 9.81 3.50
N ILE A 202 -11.53 9.25 2.29
CA ILE A 202 -12.52 8.22 1.92
C ILE A 202 -12.38 7.00 2.83
N LEU A 203 -11.15 6.52 3.04
CA LEU A 203 -10.84 5.38 3.89
C LEU A 203 -11.34 5.59 5.32
N LEU A 204 -11.04 6.75 5.92
CA LEU A 204 -11.46 7.07 7.28
C LEU A 204 -12.98 7.15 7.39
N VAL A 205 -13.64 7.85 6.46
CA VAL A 205 -15.10 7.97 6.45
C VAL A 205 -15.76 6.59 6.36
N MET A 206 -15.34 5.75 5.41
CA MET A 206 -15.88 4.40 5.27
C MET A 206 -15.68 3.56 6.53
N ASN A 207 -14.49 3.58 7.12
CA ASN A 207 -14.18 2.82 8.33
C ASN A 207 -14.97 3.30 9.56
N VAL A 208 -15.22 4.61 9.69
CA VAL A 208 -16.06 5.15 10.78
C VAL A 208 -17.49 4.64 10.65
N PHE A 209 -18.08 4.69 9.45
CA PHE A 209 -19.43 4.15 9.22
C PHE A 209 -19.50 2.65 9.52
N VAL A 210 -18.53 1.88 9.02
CA VAL A 210 -18.40 0.45 9.28
C VAL A 210 -18.29 0.16 10.78
N MET A 211 -17.46 0.90 11.51
CA MET A 211 -17.28 0.73 12.96
C MET A 211 -18.60 0.98 13.72
N VAL A 212 -19.34 2.04 13.36
CA VAL A 212 -20.62 2.35 13.97
C VAL A 212 -21.62 1.21 13.74
N GLU A 213 -21.68 0.66 12.52
CA GLU A 213 -22.61 -0.42 12.21
C GLU A 213 -22.21 -1.74 12.89
N VAL A 214 -20.92 -2.09 12.92
CA VAL A 214 -20.44 -3.26 13.66
C VAL A 214 -20.81 -3.17 15.15
N ARG A 215 -20.64 -2.00 15.78
CA ARG A 215 -21.04 -1.79 17.18
C ARG A 215 -22.55 -1.94 17.37
N ARG A 216 -23.36 -1.42 16.44
CA ARG A 216 -24.83 -1.58 16.47
C ARG A 216 -25.23 -3.05 16.33
N MET A 217 -24.58 -3.79 15.42
CA MET A 217 -24.85 -5.21 15.21
C MET A 217 -24.47 -6.04 16.45
N ASN A 218 -23.30 -5.82 17.03
CA ASN A 218 -22.89 -6.52 18.26
C ASN A 218 -23.85 -6.26 19.43
N GLY A 219 -24.29 -5.00 19.61
CA GLY A 219 -25.27 -4.66 20.64
C GLY A 219 -26.69 -5.18 20.38
N ARG A 220 -27.03 -5.66 19.17
CA ARG A 220 -28.27 -6.39 18.88
C ARG A 220 -28.15 -7.87 19.23
N VAL A 221 -27.00 -8.48 18.93
CA VAL A 221 -26.72 -9.89 19.21
C VAL A 221 -26.70 -10.17 20.71
N GLU A 222 -26.13 -9.28 21.51
CA GLU A 222 -26.08 -9.42 22.98
C GLU A 222 -27.47 -9.39 23.65
N ARG A 223 -28.49 -8.90 22.94
CA ARG A 223 -29.88 -8.82 23.43
C ARG A 223 -30.76 -10.00 23.04
N VAL A 224 -30.26 -10.96 22.25
CA VAL A 224 -31.02 -12.15 21.86
C VAL A 224 -30.89 -13.24 22.95
N PRO A 225 -32.00 -13.78 23.49
CA PRO A 225 -31.96 -14.83 24.51
C PRO A 225 -31.28 -16.12 24.01
N GLN A 226 -30.51 -16.75 24.90
CA GLN A 226 -29.62 -17.89 24.64
C GLN A 226 -30.38 -19.24 24.47
N GLY A 227 -31.41 -19.27 23.61
CA GLY A 227 -32.25 -20.44 23.32
C GLY A 227 -32.13 -20.95 21.87
N GLU A 228 -30.94 -20.81 21.26
CA GLU A 228 -30.76 -20.83 19.80
C GLU A 228 -30.65 -22.24 19.18
N GLY A 229 -31.44 -22.49 18.13
CA GLY A 229 -31.34 -23.68 17.26
C GLY A 229 -30.08 -23.68 16.37
N GLU A 230 -29.79 -24.79 15.69
CA GLU A 230 -28.56 -24.95 14.88
C GLU A 230 -28.37 -23.88 13.78
N VAL A 231 -29.47 -23.40 13.20
CA VAL A 231 -29.46 -22.36 12.14
C VAL A 231 -28.98 -21.01 12.69
N GLU A 232 -29.43 -20.65 13.88
CA GLU A 232 -29.13 -19.38 14.54
C GLU A 232 -27.68 -19.37 15.06
N LYS A 233 -27.22 -20.49 15.62
CA LYS A 233 -25.80 -20.73 15.95
C LYS A 233 -24.88 -20.57 14.73
N ARG A 234 -25.26 -21.13 13.57
CA ARG A 234 -24.47 -21.01 12.33
C ARG A 234 -24.45 -19.57 11.81
N GLY A 235 -25.56 -18.85 11.94
CA GLY A 235 -25.65 -17.42 11.62
C GLY A 235 -24.72 -16.57 12.48
N ARG A 236 -24.70 -16.82 13.80
CA ARG A 236 -23.83 -16.14 14.76
C ARG A 236 -22.35 -16.37 14.48
N GLN A 237 -21.92 -17.62 14.27
CA GLN A 237 -20.53 -17.93 13.91
C GLN A 237 -20.09 -17.23 12.61
N ARG A 238 -20.98 -17.15 11.62
CA ARG A 238 -20.70 -16.45 10.37
C ARG A 238 -20.54 -14.95 10.64
N GLN A 239 -21.42 -14.36 11.44
CA GLN A 239 -21.34 -12.94 11.84
C GLN A 239 -20.07 -12.62 12.63
N GLU A 240 -19.66 -13.48 13.58
CA GLU A 240 -18.42 -13.34 14.34
C GLU A 240 -17.21 -13.28 13.39
N LYS A 241 -17.10 -14.22 12.43
CA LYS A 241 -16.05 -14.21 11.40
C LYS A 241 -16.07 -12.95 10.53
N TYR A 242 -17.26 -12.45 10.16
CA TYR A 242 -17.38 -11.20 9.41
C TYR A 242 -16.93 -9.98 10.23
N SER A 243 -17.22 -9.97 11.53
CA SER A 243 -16.81 -8.91 12.46
C SER A 243 -15.30 -8.91 12.67
N GLU A 244 -14.69 -10.08 12.91
CA GLU A 244 -13.23 -10.24 13.02
C GLU A 244 -12.51 -9.74 11.77
N PHE A 245 -12.97 -10.16 10.59
CA PHE A 245 -12.39 -9.67 9.32
C PHE A 245 -12.53 -8.15 9.18
N THR A 246 -13.67 -7.60 9.57
CA THR A 246 -13.91 -6.15 9.51
C THR A 246 -13.00 -5.38 10.47
N LEU A 247 -12.78 -5.90 11.68
CA LEU A 247 -11.82 -5.34 12.64
C LEU A 247 -10.40 -5.37 12.08
N LEU A 248 -10.00 -6.46 11.42
CA LEU A 248 -8.71 -6.54 10.74
C LEU A 248 -8.56 -5.45 9.67
N VAL A 249 -9.60 -5.22 8.85
CA VAL A 249 -9.58 -4.15 7.84
C VAL A 249 -9.44 -2.76 8.49
N ILE A 250 -10.12 -2.50 9.61
CA ILE A 250 -9.97 -1.25 10.35
C ILE A 250 -8.54 -1.09 10.88
N MET A 251 -7.96 -2.14 11.47
CA MET A 251 -6.59 -2.12 11.97
C MET A 251 -5.58 -1.85 10.85
N VAL A 252 -5.71 -2.55 9.72
CA VAL A 252 -4.88 -2.31 8.52
C VAL A 252 -5.02 -0.87 8.03
N SER A 253 -6.25 -0.34 8.03
CA SER A 253 -6.51 1.05 7.60
C SER A 253 -5.85 2.08 8.52
N ILE A 254 -5.86 1.85 9.84
CA ILE A 254 -5.19 2.74 10.82
C ILE A 254 -3.68 2.73 10.60
N VAL A 255 -3.09 1.54 10.49
CA VAL A 255 -1.65 1.39 10.21
C VAL A 255 -1.29 2.09 8.90
N PHE A 256 -2.11 1.90 7.86
CA PHE A 256 -1.92 2.54 6.57
C PHE A 256 -1.88 4.08 6.67
N VAL A 257 -2.80 4.68 7.43
CA VAL A 257 -2.83 6.14 7.66
C VAL A 257 -1.60 6.61 8.43
N ILE A 258 -1.21 5.89 9.49
CA ILE A 258 -0.02 6.22 10.30
C ILE A 258 1.25 6.16 9.45
N CYS A 259 1.36 5.21 8.53
CA CYS A 259 2.53 5.08 7.65
C CYS A 259 2.54 6.10 6.50
N THR A 260 1.38 6.42 5.93
CA THR A 260 1.29 7.22 4.70
C THR A 260 1.18 8.72 4.96
N ALA A 261 0.45 9.12 6.01
CA ALA A 261 0.23 10.55 6.29
C ALA A 261 1.55 11.33 6.55
N PRO A 262 2.55 10.81 7.28
CA PRO A 262 3.83 11.50 7.44
C PRO A 262 4.55 11.72 6.10
N ILE A 263 4.53 10.74 5.20
CA ILE A 263 5.17 10.85 3.88
C ILE A 263 4.50 11.98 3.07
N LEU A 264 3.16 11.99 3.02
CA LEU A 264 2.43 13.05 2.33
C LEU A 264 2.67 14.44 2.92
N MET A 265 2.82 14.52 4.25
CA MET A 265 3.18 15.77 4.93
C MET A 265 4.57 16.23 4.54
N VAL A 266 5.56 15.34 4.53
CA VAL A 266 6.94 15.67 4.11
C VAL A 266 6.95 16.19 2.68
N ILE A 267 6.31 15.48 1.73
CA ILE A 267 6.22 15.92 0.33
C ILE A 267 5.58 17.31 0.23
N LEU A 268 4.52 17.57 1.00
CA LEU A 268 3.84 18.87 1.03
C LEU A 268 4.73 20.01 1.56
N PHE A 269 5.56 19.75 2.57
CA PHE A 269 6.46 20.76 3.12
C PHE A 269 7.66 21.00 2.19
N THR A 270 8.30 19.93 1.70
CA THR A 270 9.43 20.04 0.77
C THR A 270 9.03 20.74 -0.53
N GLY A 271 7.84 20.46 -1.05
CA GLY A 271 7.31 21.14 -2.25
C GLY A 271 6.95 22.62 -2.02
N LYS A 272 6.74 23.06 -0.78
CA LYS A 272 6.52 24.48 -0.43
C LYS A 272 7.82 25.25 -0.32
N ASP A 273 8.87 24.62 0.19
CA ASP A 273 10.19 25.26 0.35
C ASP A 273 10.92 25.45 -1.00
N ALA A 274 10.41 24.83 -2.07
CA ALA A 274 10.95 24.91 -3.44
C ALA A 274 10.33 26.04 -4.31
N VAL A 275 9.35 26.80 -3.78
CA VAL A 275 8.65 27.92 -4.46
C VAL A 275 9.05 29.26 -3.84
#